data_AF-F5Y941-F1
#
_entry.id   AF-F5Y941-F1
#
_cell.length_a   1.000
_cell.length_b   1.000
_cell.length_c   1.000
_cell.angle_alpha   90.00
_cell.angle_beta   90.00
_cell.angle_gamma   90.00
#
_symmetry.space_group_name_H-M   'P 1'
#
loop_
_entity.id
_entity.type
_entity.pdbx_description
1 polymer ?
#
loop_
_entity_poly.entity_id
_entity_poly.type
_entity_poly.pdbx_seq_one_letter_code
_entity_poly.pdbx_strand_id
1 'polypeptide(L)'
;MSDKDRRSFARQKNTFTFPLRPHRALIPTVLFSAAVIVFVILLINGKVSSGSTELERTISRERSSLAGNLEKRLGEVSVEALLYAQTLSHNIEIHLENAGLSIGELSGKPETLLYIEETELGLALLALDKARVSGVFMALEATINPRLKDAEYSRAGFSIQNTEPFIPGNAYKLFLRGFADLAYKNNLAVHSLWDLELDSRGSAFYTVPVETFRKNPSLPLSRSYYWTFEDSGGVYKREEPALLCSVPLISSQGKLLGVCGFEISAANFRLNHSPLPGPYPRLISRFGPSSGNGVETDSAFYSGPLALGRGGFIVLGSGKRVKLYPANSPYLDDEMALDLLMPRQDYNSLIVSHNAVLAVILVLLGGGIYVLSFLLNRYYRKAYVLALMQMETRLAKSPPDFAQYGLSRREQEICVLLLKGFTLRQIGGELFISFNTVNNHCRSIYQKLGISHRQELFAKLEG
;
A
#
# COMPACT_ATOMS: atom_id res chain seq x y z
N MET A 1 82.96 18.19 -33.22
CA MET A 1 82.40 17.23 -32.24
C MET A 1 83.13 15.92 -32.39
N SER A 2 83.73 15.39 -31.32
CA SER A 2 84.72 14.30 -31.35
C SER A 2 84.03 12.92 -31.35
N ASP A 3 84.68 11.90 -31.91
CA ASP A 3 84.18 10.52 -32.07
C ASP A 3 83.84 9.82 -30.73
N LYS A 4 84.29 10.40 -29.60
CA LYS A 4 83.92 9.99 -28.23
C LYS A 4 82.48 10.41 -27.85
N ASP A 5 81.97 11.50 -28.41
CA ASP A 5 80.62 12.00 -28.16
C ASP A 5 79.55 11.13 -28.83
N ARG A 6 79.85 10.60 -30.03
CA ARG A 6 78.96 9.70 -30.79
C ARG A 6 78.73 8.35 -30.10
N ARG A 7 79.73 7.84 -29.38
CA ARG A 7 79.63 6.54 -28.67
C ARG A 7 78.88 6.63 -27.35
N SER A 8 78.84 7.79 -26.70
CA SER A 8 78.03 8.00 -25.49
C SER A 8 76.52 8.04 -25.80
N PHE A 9 76.15 8.65 -26.94
CA PHE A 9 74.76 8.73 -27.40
C PHE A 9 74.17 7.37 -27.81
N ALA A 10 75.00 6.44 -28.32
CA ALA A 10 74.54 5.13 -28.78
C ALA A 10 74.22 4.15 -27.65
N ARG A 11 74.78 4.33 -26.44
CA ARG A 11 74.60 3.42 -25.30
C ARG A 11 73.31 3.66 -24.50
N GLN A 12 72.64 4.79 -24.74
CA GLN A 12 71.42 5.19 -24.03
C GLN A 12 70.15 4.79 -24.79
N LYS A 13 70.14 3.70 -25.57
CA LYS A 13 68.98 3.28 -26.39
C LYS A 13 68.03 2.29 -25.70
N ASN A 14 68.44 1.63 -24.63
CA ASN A 14 67.65 0.59 -23.98
C ASN A 14 67.47 0.88 -22.49
N THR A 15 66.47 1.70 -22.15
CA THR A 15 65.62 1.66 -20.94
C THR A 15 64.96 3.03 -20.76
N PHE A 16 64.00 3.38 -21.62
CA PHE A 16 63.14 4.55 -21.42
C PHE A 16 61.74 4.08 -21.05
N THR A 17 61.46 4.00 -19.75
CA THR A 17 60.10 3.82 -19.24
C THR A 17 59.67 5.11 -18.56
N PHE A 18 58.83 5.89 -19.24
CA PHE A 18 58.16 7.03 -18.62
C PHE A 18 57.15 6.51 -17.60
N PRO A 19 57.22 6.91 -16.31
CA PRO A 19 56.18 6.59 -15.36
C PRO A 19 54.98 7.48 -15.64
N LEU A 20 54.15 7.06 -16.59
CA LEU A 20 52.78 7.55 -16.71
C LEU A 20 52.14 7.34 -15.33
N ARG A 21 51.56 8.40 -14.73
CA ARG A 21 50.73 8.27 -13.53
C ARG A 21 49.24 8.29 -13.95
N PRO A 22 48.70 7.20 -14.52
CA PRO A 22 47.32 7.13 -14.98
C PRO A 22 46.30 7.08 -13.81
N HIS A 23 46.77 6.77 -12.60
CA HIS A 23 45.87 6.45 -11.48
C HIS A 23 45.03 7.63 -10.98
N ARG A 24 45.47 8.89 -11.15
CA ARG A 24 44.76 10.04 -10.55
C ARG A 24 43.41 10.36 -11.22
N ALA A 25 43.24 10.07 -12.50
CA ALA A 25 41.96 10.28 -13.20
C ALA A 25 41.00 9.08 -13.09
N LEU A 26 41.50 7.89 -12.72
CA LEU A 26 40.70 6.67 -12.57
C LEU A 26 40.09 6.53 -11.17
N ILE A 27 40.74 7.08 -10.15
CA ILE A 27 40.25 7.01 -8.76
C ILE A 27 38.84 7.64 -8.61
N PRO A 28 38.57 8.85 -9.14
CA PRO A 28 37.24 9.46 -9.01
C PRO A 28 36.14 8.67 -9.71
N THR A 29 36.43 8.06 -10.86
CA THR A 29 35.43 7.30 -11.63
C THR A 29 35.12 5.94 -11.02
N VAL A 30 36.12 5.28 -10.43
CA VAL A 30 35.93 4.06 -9.64
C VAL A 30 35.14 4.33 -8.37
N LEU A 31 35.41 5.45 -7.68
CA LEU A 31 34.63 5.83 -6.50
C LEU A 31 33.18 6.17 -6.85
N PHE A 32 32.96 6.87 -7.95
CA PHE A 32 31.61 7.18 -8.44
C PHE A 32 30.84 5.92 -8.83
N SER A 33 31.45 4.98 -9.56
CA SER A 33 30.80 3.71 -9.92
C SER A 33 30.49 2.84 -8.70
N ALA A 34 31.40 2.79 -7.72
CA ALA A 34 31.14 2.10 -6.45
C ALA A 34 29.97 2.73 -5.68
N ALA A 35 29.88 4.06 -5.65
CA ALA A 35 28.75 4.76 -5.03
C ALA A 35 27.41 4.46 -5.72
N VAL A 36 27.40 4.41 -7.07
CA VAL A 36 26.21 4.02 -7.85
C VAL A 36 25.80 2.59 -7.56
N ILE A 37 26.76 1.65 -7.46
CA ILE A 37 26.48 0.24 -7.13
C ILE A 37 25.86 0.13 -5.73
N VAL A 38 26.44 0.81 -4.73
CA VAL A 38 25.90 0.83 -3.37
C VAL A 38 24.49 1.43 -3.35
N PHE A 39 24.25 2.51 -4.09
CA PHE A 39 22.94 3.14 -4.18
C PHE A 39 21.90 2.24 -4.86
N VAL A 40 22.28 1.51 -5.92
CA VAL A 40 21.44 0.48 -6.56
C VAL A 40 21.10 -0.64 -5.58
N ILE A 41 22.07 -1.11 -4.78
CA ILE A 41 21.83 -2.12 -3.74
C ILE A 41 20.85 -1.58 -2.68
N LEU A 42 20.95 -0.32 -2.29
CA LEU A 42 20.01 0.31 -1.34
C LEU A 42 18.60 0.46 -1.92
N LEU A 43 18.47 0.76 -3.22
CA LEU A 43 17.19 0.80 -3.93
C LEU A 43 16.54 -0.57 -4.02
N ILE A 44 17.30 -1.61 -4.39
CA ILE A 44 16.81 -2.99 -4.50
C ILE A 44 16.39 -3.54 -3.13
N ASN A 45 17.11 -3.19 -2.05
CA ASN A 45 16.72 -3.56 -0.69
C ASN A 45 15.54 -2.73 -0.13
N GLY A 46 14.91 -1.87 -0.95
CA GLY A 46 13.72 -1.12 -0.57
C GLY A 46 13.95 -0.02 0.47
N LYS A 47 15.20 0.33 0.79
CA LYS A 47 15.52 1.38 1.78
C LYS A 47 15.33 2.79 1.24
N VAL A 48 15.31 2.96 -0.09
CA VAL A 48 15.08 4.24 -0.76
C VAL A 48 13.71 4.17 -1.44
N SER A 49 12.77 4.98 -0.95
CA SER A 49 11.33 4.75 -1.03
C SER A 49 10.60 5.65 -2.05
N SER A 50 11.18 5.90 -3.22
CA SER A 50 10.49 6.74 -4.23
C SER A 50 9.17 6.10 -4.72
N GLY A 51 9.13 4.76 -4.82
CA GLY A 51 7.93 4.02 -5.24
C GLY A 51 6.85 3.86 -4.16
N SER A 52 7.16 4.07 -2.87
CA SER A 52 6.18 3.86 -1.79
C SER A 52 5.07 4.92 -1.80
N THR A 53 5.41 6.17 -2.13
CA THR A 53 4.45 7.29 -2.12
C THR A 53 3.36 7.13 -3.18
N GLU A 54 3.70 6.65 -4.37
CA GLU A 54 2.71 6.43 -5.45
C GLU A 54 1.84 5.20 -5.19
N LEU A 55 2.43 4.15 -4.62
CA LEU A 55 1.71 2.97 -4.12
C LEU A 55 0.71 3.38 -3.01
N GLU A 56 1.14 4.16 -2.02
CA GLU A 56 0.28 4.67 -0.95
C GLU A 56 -0.87 5.54 -1.49
N ARG A 57 -0.61 6.44 -2.44
CA ARG A 57 -1.67 7.24 -3.09
C ARG A 57 -2.69 6.36 -3.80
N THR A 58 -2.23 5.33 -4.51
CA THR A 58 -3.12 4.42 -5.25
C THR A 58 -3.95 3.57 -4.30
N ILE A 59 -3.34 3.00 -3.27
CA ILE A 59 -4.04 2.27 -2.20
C ILE A 59 -5.05 3.18 -1.49
N SER A 60 -4.68 4.43 -1.18
CA SER A 60 -5.59 5.38 -0.52
C SER A 60 -6.79 5.74 -1.38
N ARG A 61 -6.60 5.85 -2.72
CA ARG A 61 -7.69 6.04 -3.67
C ARG A 61 -8.62 4.84 -3.72
N GLU A 62 -8.07 3.64 -3.84
CA GLU A 62 -8.84 2.38 -3.85
C GLU A 62 -9.64 2.22 -2.55
N ARG A 63 -9.00 2.41 -1.40
CA ARG A 63 -9.66 2.36 -0.08
C ARG A 63 -10.81 3.36 0.01
N SER A 64 -10.61 4.59 -0.47
CA SER A 64 -11.65 5.63 -0.46
C SER A 64 -12.80 5.28 -1.40
N SER A 65 -12.52 4.67 -2.55
CA SER A 65 -13.55 4.19 -3.48
C SER A 65 -14.37 3.05 -2.88
N LEU A 66 -13.72 2.03 -2.31
CA LEU A 66 -14.38 0.91 -1.66
C LEU A 66 -15.23 1.37 -0.46
N ALA A 67 -14.69 2.24 0.40
CA ALA A 67 -15.43 2.80 1.52
C ALA A 67 -16.65 3.62 1.07
N GLY A 68 -16.52 4.43 0.01
CA GLY A 68 -17.63 5.20 -0.55
C GLY A 68 -18.72 4.34 -1.18
N ASN A 69 -18.33 3.28 -1.90
CA ASN A 69 -19.27 2.31 -2.47
C ASN A 69 -20.02 1.54 -1.37
N LEU A 70 -19.31 1.14 -0.32
CA LEU A 70 -19.89 0.45 0.84
C LEU A 70 -20.85 1.39 1.61
N GLU A 71 -20.45 2.63 1.87
CA GLU A 71 -21.31 3.65 2.49
C GLU A 71 -22.62 3.83 1.71
N LYS A 72 -22.53 3.97 0.38
CA LYS A 72 -23.71 4.08 -0.47
C LYS A 72 -24.58 2.82 -0.37
N ARG A 73 -23.99 1.63 -0.46
CA ARG A 73 -24.71 0.35 -0.43
C ARG A 73 -25.43 0.12 0.90
N LEU A 74 -24.76 0.35 2.03
CA LEU A 74 -25.36 0.22 3.36
C LEU A 74 -26.41 1.30 3.61
N GLY A 75 -26.23 2.50 3.05
CA GLY A 75 -27.27 3.54 3.03
C GLY A 75 -28.53 3.09 2.30
N GLU A 76 -28.41 2.49 1.10
CA GLU A 76 -29.54 1.92 0.34
C GLU A 76 -30.25 0.81 1.13
N VAL A 77 -29.49 -0.10 1.77
CA VAL A 77 -30.06 -1.15 2.63
C VAL A 77 -30.81 -0.55 3.83
N SER A 78 -30.27 0.49 4.45
CA SER A 78 -30.92 1.19 5.57
C SER A 78 -32.26 1.79 5.13
N VAL A 79 -32.32 2.40 3.95
CA VAL A 79 -33.57 2.96 3.41
C VAL A 79 -34.60 1.86 3.14
N GLU A 80 -34.19 0.75 2.52
CA GLU A 80 -35.10 -0.39 2.30
C GLU A 80 -35.58 -1.00 3.62
N ALA A 81 -34.72 -1.07 4.65
CA ALA A 81 -35.10 -1.59 5.96
C ALA A 81 -36.13 -0.68 6.65
N LEU A 82 -35.96 0.64 6.53
CA LEU A 82 -36.91 1.63 7.05
C LEU A 82 -38.27 1.53 6.35
N LEU A 83 -38.30 1.38 5.03
CA LEU A 83 -39.54 1.20 4.28
C LEU A 83 -40.24 -0.11 4.65
N TYR A 84 -39.48 -1.20 4.76
CA TYR A 84 -39.99 -2.48 5.23
C TYR A 84 -40.60 -2.37 6.63
N ALA A 85 -39.90 -1.74 7.58
CA ALA A 85 -40.38 -1.53 8.95
C ALA A 85 -41.66 -0.68 9.00
N GLN A 86 -41.77 0.37 8.18
CA GLN A 86 -42.96 1.22 8.12
C GLN A 86 -44.18 0.45 7.63
N THR A 87 -44.06 -0.26 6.51
CA THR A 87 -45.16 -1.07 5.96
C THR A 87 -45.55 -2.18 6.93
N LEU A 88 -44.55 -2.87 7.51
CA LEU A 88 -44.78 -3.95 8.44
C LEU A 88 -45.49 -3.46 9.71
N SER A 89 -45.06 -2.33 10.28
CA SER A 89 -45.71 -1.72 11.45
C SER A 89 -47.17 -1.38 11.18
N HIS A 90 -47.46 -0.81 10.00
CA HIS A 90 -48.81 -0.47 9.59
C HIS A 90 -49.71 -1.69 9.43
N ASN A 91 -49.21 -2.75 8.77
CA ASN A 91 -49.96 -3.99 8.59
C ASN A 91 -50.25 -4.68 9.93
N ILE A 92 -49.25 -4.79 10.80
CA ILE A 92 -49.41 -5.38 12.14
C ILE A 92 -50.44 -4.59 12.96
N GLU A 93 -50.41 -3.26 12.90
CA GLU A 93 -51.39 -2.41 13.59
C GLU A 93 -52.82 -2.70 13.11
N ILE A 94 -53.05 -2.83 11.79
CA ILE A 94 -54.35 -3.21 11.22
C ILE A 94 -54.79 -4.61 11.71
N HIS A 95 -53.88 -5.58 11.73
CA HIS A 95 -54.20 -6.93 12.20
C HIS A 95 -54.58 -6.95 13.69
N LEU A 96 -53.88 -6.17 14.50
CA LEU A 96 -54.18 -6.02 15.92
C LEU A 96 -55.53 -5.32 16.14
N GLU A 97 -55.82 -4.25 15.40
CA GLU A 97 -57.11 -3.54 15.46
C GLU A 97 -58.27 -4.45 15.05
N ASN A 98 -58.13 -5.21 13.96
CA ASN A 98 -59.13 -6.17 13.50
C ASN A 98 -59.38 -7.30 14.51
N ALA A 99 -58.35 -7.72 15.24
CA ALA A 99 -58.46 -8.71 16.30
C ALA A 99 -59.00 -8.11 17.62
N GLY A 100 -59.14 -6.77 17.72
CA GLY A 100 -59.49 -6.08 18.96
C GLY A 100 -58.42 -6.21 20.04
N LEU A 101 -57.15 -6.32 19.65
CA LEU A 101 -56.01 -6.55 20.54
C LEU A 101 -55.03 -5.39 20.55
N SER A 102 -54.36 -5.19 21.68
CA SER A 102 -53.13 -4.41 21.75
C SER A 102 -51.90 -5.31 21.72
N ILE A 103 -50.73 -4.75 21.39
CA ILE A 103 -49.46 -5.51 21.35
C ILE A 103 -49.16 -6.24 22.67
N GLY A 104 -49.48 -5.63 23.82
CA GLY A 104 -49.26 -6.24 25.14
C GLY A 104 -50.11 -7.49 25.42
N GLU A 105 -51.19 -7.69 24.64
CA GLU A 105 -52.11 -8.82 24.77
C GLU A 105 -51.81 -9.93 23.76
N LEU A 106 -50.79 -9.76 22.92
CA LEU A 106 -50.44 -10.71 21.87
C LEU A 106 -49.70 -11.95 22.40
N SER A 107 -49.00 -11.81 23.53
CA SER A 107 -48.27 -12.93 24.14
C SER A 107 -49.22 -14.06 24.57
N GLY A 108 -48.87 -15.30 24.23
CA GLY A 108 -49.70 -16.48 24.50
C GLY A 108 -50.86 -16.69 23.52
N LYS A 109 -50.89 -15.99 22.38
CA LYS A 109 -51.91 -16.15 21.32
C LYS A 109 -51.29 -16.69 20.02
N PRO A 110 -50.94 -18.00 19.96
CA PRO A 110 -50.26 -18.59 18.81
C PRO A 110 -51.04 -18.45 17.50
N GLU A 111 -52.37 -18.53 17.53
CA GLU A 111 -53.18 -18.41 16.30
C GLU A 111 -53.11 -17.00 15.69
N THR A 112 -53.16 -15.95 16.51
CA THR A 112 -53.01 -14.56 16.05
C THR A 112 -51.59 -14.28 15.58
N LEU A 113 -50.59 -14.79 16.29
CA LEU A 113 -49.18 -14.68 15.90
C LEU A 113 -48.91 -15.38 14.57
N LEU A 114 -49.42 -16.61 14.38
CA LEU A 114 -49.33 -17.35 13.13
C LEU A 114 -50.00 -16.59 11.99
N TYR A 115 -51.18 -16.01 12.22
CA TYR A 115 -51.87 -15.21 11.21
C TYR A 115 -51.03 -14.00 10.76
N ILE A 116 -50.48 -13.24 11.71
CA ILE A 116 -49.60 -12.10 11.41
C ILE A 116 -48.35 -12.57 10.65
N GLU A 117 -47.67 -13.61 11.12
CA GLU A 117 -46.48 -14.12 10.43
C GLU A 117 -46.82 -14.62 9.01
N GLU A 118 -47.96 -15.29 8.82
CA GLU A 118 -48.42 -15.79 7.51
C GLU A 118 -48.70 -14.64 6.53
N THR A 119 -49.39 -13.59 6.96
CA THR A 119 -49.73 -12.45 6.09
C THR A 119 -48.51 -11.59 5.74
N GLU A 120 -47.57 -11.44 6.68
CA GLU A 120 -46.39 -10.58 6.50
C GLU A 120 -45.19 -11.28 5.85
N LEU A 121 -45.20 -12.62 5.75
CA LEU A 121 -44.11 -13.38 5.15
C LEU A 121 -43.85 -12.96 3.70
N GLY A 122 -44.89 -12.75 2.89
CA GLY A 122 -44.76 -12.32 1.50
C GLY A 122 -44.04 -10.97 1.36
N LEU A 123 -44.35 -10.02 2.25
CA LEU A 123 -43.68 -8.73 2.31
C LEU A 123 -42.20 -8.88 2.69
N ALA A 124 -41.89 -9.73 3.66
CA ALA A 124 -40.52 -9.99 4.08
C ALA A 124 -39.66 -10.61 2.97
N LEU A 125 -40.21 -11.59 2.24
CA LEU A 125 -39.53 -12.23 1.11
C LEU A 125 -39.28 -11.24 -0.03
N LEU A 126 -40.25 -10.37 -0.33
CA LEU A 126 -40.09 -9.31 -1.33
C LEU A 126 -39.01 -8.31 -0.89
N ALA A 127 -39.01 -7.90 0.38
CA ALA A 127 -38.06 -6.96 0.94
C ALA A 127 -36.63 -7.52 0.91
N LEU A 128 -36.45 -8.80 1.26
CA LEU A 128 -35.18 -9.54 1.16
C LEU A 128 -34.60 -9.49 -0.25
N ASP A 129 -35.41 -9.84 -1.26
CA ASP A 129 -34.98 -9.89 -2.66
C ASP A 129 -34.71 -8.48 -3.21
N LYS A 130 -35.57 -7.51 -2.89
CA LYS A 130 -35.43 -6.11 -3.32
C LYS A 130 -34.18 -5.46 -2.74
N ALA A 131 -33.93 -5.65 -1.45
CA ALA A 131 -32.77 -5.09 -0.76
C ALA A 131 -31.46 -5.79 -1.16
N ARG A 132 -31.51 -6.97 -1.81
CA ARG A 132 -30.36 -7.80 -2.21
C ARG A 132 -29.45 -8.17 -1.03
N VAL A 133 -30.06 -8.51 0.09
CA VAL A 133 -29.40 -8.86 1.35
C VAL A 133 -29.39 -10.38 1.57
N SER A 134 -28.65 -10.83 2.57
CA SER A 134 -28.49 -12.26 2.89
C SER A 134 -29.63 -12.78 3.76
N GLY A 135 -30.30 -11.93 4.54
CA GLY A 135 -31.42 -12.35 5.36
C GLY A 135 -32.37 -11.23 5.75
N VAL A 136 -33.53 -11.62 6.24
CA VAL A 136 -34.60 -10.76 6.75
C VAL A 136 -35.15 -11.36 8.03
N PHE A 137 -35.51 -10.52 8.98
CA PHE A 137 -36.11 -10.97 10.24
C PHE A 137 -37.18 -10.01 10.75
N MET A 138 -38.07 -10.56 11.56
CA MET A 138 -39.05 -9.85 12.37
C MET A 138 -39.09 -10.51 13.75
N ALA A 139 -39.00 -9.71 14.80
CA ALA A 139 -39.14 -10.10 16.18
C ALA A 139 -40.16 -9.17 16.86
N LEU A 140 -41.33 -9.68 17.21
CA LEU A 140 -42.39 -8.93 17.86
C LEU A 140 -42.11 -8.80 19.36
N GLU A 141 -42.61 -7.72 19.99
CA GLU A 141 -42.63 -7.57 21.45
C GLU A 141 -43.75 -8.45 22.06
N ALA A 142 -43.67 -9.75 21.76
CA ALA A 142 -44.59 -10.79 22.21
C ALA A 142 -43.89 -12.15 22.17
N THR A 143 -44.38 -13.10 22.97
CA THR A 143 -43.94 -14.50 22.93
C THR A 143 -45.11 -15.45 22.71
N ILE A 144 -44.89 -16.52 21.95
CA ILE A 144 -45.83 -17.61 21.73
C ILE A 144 -46.12 -18.33 23.05
N ASN A 145 -45.12 -18.52 23.90
CA ASN A 145 -45.27 -19.24 25.17
C ASN A 145 -44.76 -18.42 26.37
N PRO A 146 -45.63 -17.63 27.02
CA PRO A 146 -45.25 -16.81 28.18
C PRO A 146 -44.91 -17.62 29.44
N ARG A 147 -45.08 -18.96 29.42
CA ARG A 147 -44.77 -19.83 30.56
C ARG A 147 -43.34 -20.37 30.52
N LEU A 148 -42.56 -20.06 29.48
CA LEU A 148 -41.15 -20.45 29.41
C LEU A 148 -40.35 -19.74 30.51
N LYS A 149 -39.34 -20.43 31.04
CA LYS A 149 -38.47 -19.88 32.10
C LYS A 149 -37.81 -18.56 31.69
N ASP A 150 -37.48 -18.44 30.41
CA ASP A 150 -36.80 -17.27 29.83
C ASP A 150 -37.73 -16.53 28.83
N ALA A 151 -39.06 -16.61 29.03
CA ALA A 151 -40.06 -16.04 28.13
C ALA A 151 -39.86 -14.52 27.90
N GLU A 152 -39.29 -13.82 28.88
CA GLU A 152 -38.99 -12.39 28.77
C GLU A 152 -38.00 -12.04 27.66
N TYR A 153 -37.24 -13.02 27.16
CA TYR A 153 -36.31 -12.86 26.04
C TYR A 153 -36.73 -13.58 24.77
N SER A 154 -37.79 -14.39 24.83
CA SER A 154 -38.34 -15.08 23.67
C SER A 154 -39.18 -14.11 22.85
N ARG A 155 -38.97 -14.09 21.53
CA ARG A 155 -39.69 -13.19 20.61
C ARG A 155 -40.34 -13.99 19.49
N ALA A 156 -41.65 -13.85 19.37
CA ALA A 156 -42.40 -14.37 18.24
C ALA A 156 -42.02 -13.62 16.95
N GLY A 157 -42.14 -14.28 15.81
CA GLY A 157 -41.71 -13.77 14.51
C GLY A 157 -40.83 -14.77 13.77
N PHE A 158 -40.22 -14.33 12.67
CA PHE A 158 -39.46 -15.20 11.78
C PHE A 158 -38.08 -14.64 11.44
N SER A 159 -37.20 -15.55 10.99
CA SER A 159 -35.89 -15.21 10.43
C SER A 159 -35.61 -16.09 9.23
N ILE A 160 -35.21 -15.47 8.13
CA ILE A 160 -35.04 -16.12 6.83
C ILE A 160 -33.72 -15.68 6.22
N GLN A 161 -32.96 -16.61 5.66
CA GLN A 161 -31.71 -16.34 4.96
C GLN A 161 -31.70 -16.91 3.56
N ASN A 162 -30.98 -16.26 2.65
CA ASN A 162 -30.63 -16.79 1.34
C ASN A 162 -29.48 -17.78 1.48
N THR A 163 -29.57 -18.92 0.79
CA THR A 163 -28.41 -19.78 0.58
C THR A 163 -27.38 -19.07 -0.30
N GLU A 164 -26.11 -19.16 0.11
CA GLU A 164 -25.00 -18.56 -0.60
C GLU A 164 -24.04 -19.63 -1.16
N PRO A 165 -23.36 -19.36 -2.29
CA PRO A 165 -23.36 -18.11 -3.06
C PRO A 165 -24.67 -17.88 -3.83
N PHE A 166 -25.10 -16.62 -3.94
CA PHE A 166 -26.29 -16.25 -4.73
C PHE A 166 -26.08 -16.65 -6.20
N ILE A 167 -26.77 -17.71 -6.64
CA ILE A 167 -26.89 -18.09 -8.05
C ILE A 167 -28.26 -17.57 -8.52
N PRO A 168 -28.33 -16.61 -9.47
CA PRO A 168 -29.59 -16.11 -10.00
C PRO A 168 -30.48 -17.27 -10.48
N GLY A 169 -31.68 -17.39 -9.92
CA GLY A 169 -32.66 -18.42 -10.29
C GLY A 169 -32.60 -19.74 -9.52
N ASN A 170 -31.66 -19.93 -8.57
CA ASN A 170 -31.52 -21.20 -7.83
C ASN A 170 -31.14 -21.06 -6.35
N ALA A 171 -31.16 -19.84 -5.79
CA ALA A 171 -30.96 -19.65 -4.35
C ALA A 171 -32.23 -20.05 -3.59
N TYR A 172 -32.18 -21.15 -2.86
CA TYR A 172 -33.25 -21.51 -1.93
C TYR A 172 -33.15 -20.67 -0.67
N LYS A 173 -34.30 -20.37 -0.06
CA LYS A 173 -34.39 -19.58 1.17
C LYS A 173 -34.49 -20.52 2.37
N LEU A 174 -33.64 -20.30 3.36
CA LEU A 174 -33.58 -21.03 4.62
C LEU A 174 -34.45 -20.34 5.67
N PHE A 175 -35.36 -21.08 6.27
CA PHE A 175 -36.21 -20.65 7.36
C PHE A 175 -35.57 -21.06 8.69
N LEU A 176 -35.15 -20.07 9.48
CA LEU A 176 -34.38 -20.26 10.72
C LEU A 176 -35.25 -20.13 11.96
N ARG A 177 -36.27 -19.27 11.93
CA ARG A 177 -37.17 -18.96 13.05
C ARG A 177 -38.59 -18.74 12.57
N GLY A 178 -39.57 -18.98 13.45
CA GLY A 178 -41.00 -18.79 13.19
C GLY A 178 -41.75 -20.10 13.01
N PHE A 179 -43.05 -20.04 12.74
CA PHE A 179 -43.88 -21.25 12.57
C PHE A 179 -43.43 -22.11 11.37
N ALA A 180 -43.00 -23.35 11.63
CA ALA A 180 -42.48 -24.25 10.59
C ALA A 180 -43.48 -24.51 9.44
N ASP A 181 -44.78 -24.52 9.73
CA ASP A 181 -45.85 -24.66 8.72
C ASP A 181 -45.77 -23.60 7.62
N LEU A 182 -45.31 -22.39 7.96
CA LEU A 182 -45.13 -21.31 7.00
C LEU A 182 -44.01 -21.61 6.01
N ALA A 183 -42.94 -22.28 6.44
CA ALA A 183 -41.86 -22.69 5.56
C ALA A 183 -42.37 -23.69 4.50
N TYR A 184 -43.13 -24.70 4.91
CA TYR A 184 -43.71 -25.69 3.99
C TYR A 184 -44.70 -25.08 3.01
N LYS A 185 -45.62 -24.23 3.49
CA LYS A 185 -46.61 -23.52 2.64
C LYS A 185 -45.96 -22.63 1.57
N ASN A 186 -44.77 -22.11 1.85
CA ASN A 186 -44.06 -21.14 1.00
C ASN A 186 -42.82 -21.71 0.29
N ASN A 187 -42.66 -23.04 0.26
CA ASN A 187 -41.52 -23.71 -0.36
C ASN A 187 -40.14 -23.22 0.15
N LEU A 188 -40.05 -22.92 1.45
CA LEU A 188 -38.80 -22.55 2.12
C LEU A 188 -38.19 -23.79 2.77
N ALA A 189 -36.87 -23.90 2.74
CA ALA A 189 -36.17 -25.00 3.39
C ALA A 189 -36.01 -24.67 4.89
N VAL A 190 -36.48 -25.56 5.77
CA VAL A 190 -36.26 -25.39 7.22
C VAL A 190 -34.81 -25.72 7.55
N HIS A 191 -34.12 -24.82 8.24
CA HIS A 191 -32.74 -25.04 8.66
C HIS A 191 -32.66 -26.10 9.77
N SER A 192 -31.59 -26.90 9.83
CA SER A 192 -31.43 -27.96 10.85
C SER A 192 -31.40 -27.44 12.29
N LEU A 193 -31.06 -26.16 12.43
CA LEU A 193 -30.95 -25.40 13.68
C LEU A 193 -32.16 -24.47 13.86
N TRP A 194 -33.30 -24.82 13.27
CA TRP A 194 -34.53 -24.07 13.40
C TRP A 194 -35.04 -24.08 14.84
N ASP A 195 -35.64 -22.97 15.25
CA ASP A 195 -36.37 -22.84 16.51
C ASP A 195 -37.63 -22.00 16.28
N LEU A 196 -38.61 -22.11 17.15
CA LEU A 196 -39.89 -21.43 16.95
C LEU A 196 -39.78 -19.91 17.16
N GLU A 197 -39.00 -19.46 18.14
CA GLU A 197 -38.89 -18.06 18.54
C GLU A 197 -37.45 -17.53 18.45
N LEU A 198 -37.30 -16.22 18.29
CA LEU A 198 -36.01 -15.53 18.33
C LEU A 198 -35.59 -15.29 19.79
N ASP A 199 -34.32 -15.53 20.10
CA ASP A 199 -33.74 -15.22 21.41
C ASP A 199 -33.16 -13.80 21.39
N SER A 200 -33.64 -12.94 22.28
CA SER A 200 -33.15 -11.56 22.42
C SER A 200 -32.08 -11.38 23.50
N ARG A 201 -31.70 -12.45 24.24
CA ARG A 201 -30.66 -12.37 25.29
C ARG A 201 -29.31 -12.02 24.71
N GLY A 202 -28.68 -10.96 25.24
CA GLY A 202 -27.32 -10.59 24.85
C GLY A 202 -27.19 -10.21 23.37
N SER A 203 -28.31 -10.04 22.67
CA SER A 203 -28.34 -9.77 21.25
C SER A 203 -28.61 -8.29 20.98
N ALA A 204 -27.61 -7.61 20.44
CA ALA A 204 -27.68 -6.18 20.16
C ALA A 204 -28.70 -5.83 19.06
N PHE A 205 -29.10 -6.78 18.20
CA PHE A 205 -30.09 -6.53 17.15
C PHE A 205 -31.44 -6.12 17.76
N TYR A 206 -31.82 -6.73 18.89
CA TYR A 206 -33.10 -6.47 19.53
C TYR A 206 -32.98 -5.44 20.66
N THR A 207 -32.02 -5.63 21.57
CA THR A 207 -31.97 -4.85 22.81
C THR A 207 -31.68 -3.38 22.56
N VAL A 208 -30.75 -3.06 21.65
CA VAL A 208 -30.31 -1.68 21.40
C VAL A 208 -31.42 -0.83 20.77
N PRO A 209 -32.10 -1.22 19.67
CA PRO A 209 -33.21 -0.45 19.13
C PRO A 209 -34.35 -0.23 20.13
N VAL A 210 -34.68 -1.26 20.92
CA VAL A 210 -35.74 -1.19 21.93
C VAL A 210 -35.39 -0.22 23.07
N GLU A 211 -34.15 -0.28 23.58
CA GLU A 211 -33.69 0.66 24.61
C GLU A 211 -33.62 2.09 24.09
N THR A 212 -33.13 2.29 22.86
CA THR A 212 -33.09 3.61 22.23
C THR A 212 -34.48 4.20 22.09
N PHE A 213 -35.46 3.40 21.65
CA PHE A 213 -36.86 3.82 21.58
C PHE A 213 -37.41 4.19 22.97
N ARG A 214 -37.18 3.36 23.99
CA ARG A 214 -37.64 3.62 25.37
C ARG A 214 -37.04 4.90 25.94
N LYS A 215 -35.78 5.21 25.63
CA LYS A 215 -35.11 6.46 26.05
C LYS A 215 -35.61 7.68 25.28
N ASN A 216 -35.88 7.53 23.98
CA ASN A 216 -36.28 8.61 23.09
C ASN A 216 -37.49 8.22 22.19
N PRO A 217 -38.72 8.16 22.73
CA PRO A 217 -39.88 7.68 21.97
C PRO A 217 -40.25 8.54 20.76
N SER A 218 -39.88 9.83 20.78
CA SER A 218 -40.12 10.77 19.68
C SER A 218 -39.02 10.76 18.62
N LEU A 219 -38.04 9.87 18.70
CA LEU A 219 -36.96 9.78 17.73
C LEU A 219 -37.52 9.34 16.37
N PRO A 220 -37.31 10.13 15.29
CA PRO A 220 -37.80 9.75 13.98
C PRO A 220 -37.18 8.43 13.53
N LEU A 221 -37.98 7.56 12.88
CA LEU A 221 -37.55 6.23 12.47
C LEU A 221 -36.26 6.25 11.63
N SER A 222 -36.08 7.27 10.79
CA SER A 222 -34.87 7.50 10.00
C SER A 222 -33.59 7.73 10.81
N ARG A 223 -33.68 7.84 12.14
CA ARG A 223 -32.58 7.94 13.09
C ARG A 223 -32.59 6.80 14.13
N SER A 224 -33.54 5.87 14.04
CA SER A 224 -33.73 4.80 15.03
C SER A 224 -33.16 3.45 14.58
N TYR A 225 -32.77 3.31 13.30
CA TYR A 225 -32.12 2.09 12.82
C TYR A 225 -30.71 1.94 13.36
N TYR A 226 -30.31 0.69 13.61
CA TYR A 226 -29.06 0.33 14.27
C TYR A 226 -28.32 -0.74 13.47
N TRP A 227 -27.04 -0.49 13.22
CA TRP A 227 -26.12 -1.44 12.59
C TRP A 227 -25.26 -2.12 13.64
N THR A 228 -25.20 -3.45 13.61
CA THR A 228 -24.38 -4.22 14.55
C THR A 228 -23.77 -5.44 13.89
N PHE A 229 -22.54 -5.76 14.30
CA PHE A 229 -21.97 -7.07 14.04
C PHE A 229 -22.49 -8.00 15.12
N GLU A 230 -23.31 -8.97 14.72
CA GLU A 230 -23.73 -10.00 15.64
C GLU A 230 -22.80 -11.20 15.50
N ASP A 231 -21.97 -11.37 16.53
CA ASP A 231 -21.22 -12.60 16.77
C ASP A 231 -22.13 -13.60 17.49
N SER A 232 -23.28 -13.95 16.89
CA SER A 232 -24.18 -15.00 17.36
C SER A 232 -24.46 -15.00 18.88
N GLY A 233 -25.22 -14.02 19.37
CA GLY A 233 -25.68 -13.94 20.77
C GLY A 233 -26.80 -14.93 21.12
N GLY A 234 -26.73 -16.18 20.65
CA GLY A 234 -27.70 -17.24 20.93
C GLY A 234 -27.10 -18.63 20.74
N VAL A 235 -27.91 -19.69 20.87
CA VAL A 235 -27.51 -21.13 20.83
C VAL A 235 -26.69 -21.55 19.58
N TYR A 236 -26.59 -20.69 18.56
CA TYR A 236 -25.88 -20.96 17.32
C TYR A 236 -24.70 -20.03 17.09
N LYS A 237 -23.51 -20.48 17.48
CA LYS A 237 -22.26 -19.81 17.16
C LYS A 237 -22.00 -19.88 15.65
N ARG A 238 -22.03 -18.75 14.95
CA ARG A 238 -21.78 -18.70 13.49
C ARG A 238 -20.27 -18.76 13.24
N GLU A 239 -19.81 -19.43 12.18
CA GLU A 239 -18.37 -19.50 11.86
C GLU A 239 -17.81 -18.16 11.36
N GLU A 240 -18.64 -17.33 10.74
CA GLU A 240 -18.33 -15.96 10.33
C GLU A 240 -19.41 -15.01 10.87
N PRO A 241 -19.08 -13.79 11.31
CA PRO A 241 -20.06 -12.85 11.84
C PRO A 241 -21.10 -12.44 10.78
N ALA A 242 -22.21 -11.86 11.22
CA ALA A 242 -23.21 -11.24 10.36
C ALA A 242 -23.35 -9.75 10.69
N LEU A 243 -23.64 -8.93 9.68
CA LEU A 243 -23.93 -7.52 9.86
C LEU A 243 -25.43 -7.32 9.76
N LEU A 244 -26.03 -6.84 10.84
CA LEU A 244 -27.48 -6.63 10.95
C LEU A 244 -27.83 -5.16 10.91
N CYS A 245 -28.85 -4.81 10.13
CA CYS A 245 -29.54 -3.53 10.18
C CYS A 245 -30.89 -3.75 10.85
N SER A 246 -31.03 -3.27 12.08
CA SER A 246 -32.21 -3.45 12.92
C SER A 246 -33.01 -2.17 13.00
N VAL A 247 -34.32 -2.25 12.85
CA VAL A 247 -35.25 -1.11 12.81
C VAL A 247 -36.41 -1.39 13.76
N PRO A 248 -36.74 -0.48 14.69
CA PRO A 248 -37.89 -0.69 15.58
C PRO A 248 -39.19 -0.58 14.79
N LEU A 249 -40.14 -1.46 15.10
CA LEU A 249 -41.51 -1.40 14.60
C LEU A 249 -42.33 -0.54 15.55
N ILE A 250 -42.90 0.56 15.04
CA ILE A 250 -43.60 1.56 15.85
C ILE A 250 -44.97 1.80 15.23
N SER A 251 -46.02 1.64 16.03
CA SER A 251 -47.40 1.88 15.60
C SER A 251 -47.69 3.37 15.40
N SER A 252 -48.80 3.70 14.72
CA SER A 252 -49.26 5.09 14.55
C SER A 252 -49.50 5.81 15.89
N GLN A 253 -49.82 5.05 16.94
CA GLN A 253 -50.02 5.52 18.31
C GLN A 253 -48.69 5.69 19.10
N GLY A 254 -47.54 5.44 18.47
CA GLY A 254 -46.24 5.53 19.13
C GLY A 254 -45.96 4.38 20.10
N LYS A 255 -46.56 3.19 19.89
CA LYS A 255 -46.26 1.99 20.68
C LYS A 255 -45.22 1.13 19.94
N LEU A 256 -44.29 0.55 20.70
CA LEU A 256 -43.34 -0.41 20.17
C LEU A 256 -44.05 -1.74 19.87
N LEU A 257 -43.95 -2.21 18.64
CA LEU A 257 -44.49 -3.49 18.18
C LEU A 257 -43.44 -4.60 18.16
N GLY A 258 -42.16 -4.24 18.06
CA GLY A 258 -41.04 -5.17 17.93
C GLY A 258 -39.85 -4.54 17.20
N VAL A 259 -39.01 -5.38 16.59
CA VAL A 259 -37.87 -5.01 15.76
C VAL A 259 -37.86 -5.89 14.51
N CYS A 260 -37.62 -5.30 13.35
CA CYS A 260 -37.35 -6.05 12.12
C CYS A 260 -36.03 -5.61 11.52
N GLY A 261 -35.58 -6.29 10.48
CA GLY A 261 -34.35 -5.88 9.83
C GLY A 261 -33.83 -6.80 8.77
N PHE A 262 -32.63 -6.47 8.33
CA PHE A 262 -31.89 -7.20 7.32
C PHE A 262 -30.55 -7.68 7.83
N GLU A 263 -30.08 -8.76 7.21
CA GLU A 263 -28.78 -9.36 7.45
C GLU A 263 -27.93 -9.33 6.19
N ILE A 264 -26.66 -8.95 6.34
CA ILE A 264 -25.62 -9.09 5.33
C ILE A 264 -24.60 -10.09 5.88
N SER A 265 -24.41 -11.21 5.19
CA SER A 265 -23.40 -12.19 5.54
C SER A 265 -22.00 -11.73 5.07
N ALA A 266 -20.96 -12.35 5.63
CA ALA A 266 -19.60 -12.19 5.15
C ALA A 266 -19.43 -12.65 3.68
N ALA A 267 -20.14 -13.69 3.23
CA ALA A 267 -20.04 -14.15 1.84
C ALA A 267 -20.74 -13.21 0.84
N ASN A 268 -21.88 -12.61 1.18
CA ASN A 268 -22.49 -11.53 0.40
C ASN A 268 -21.58 -10.31 0.33
N PHE A 269 -20.96 -9.93 1.45
CA PHE A 269 -19.97 -8.87 1.48
C PHE A 269 -18.80 -9.16 0.53
N ARG A 270 -18.26 -10.39 0.56
CA ARG A 270 -17.18 -10.82 -0.34
C ARG A 270 -17.54 -10.70 -1.81
N LEU A 271 -18.71 -11.19 -2.19
CA LEU A 271 -19.19 -11.16 -3.58
C LEU A 271 -19.36 -9.72 -4.10
N ASN A 272 -19.81 -8.79 -3.26
CA ASN A 272 -20.17 -7.44 -3.68
C ASN A 272 -19.08 -6.38 -3.44
N HIS A 273 -18.10 -6.64 -2.56
CA HIS A 273 -17.11 -5.64 -2.11
C HIS A 273 -15.67 -6.16 -2.19
N SER A 274 -15.39 -7.06 -3.13
CA SER A 274 -14.02 -7.47 -3.46
C SER A 274 -13.25 -6.32 -4.10
N PRO A 275 -12.01 -6.04 -3.65
CA PRO A 275 -11.11 -5.14 -4.36
C PRO A 275 -10.94 -5.62 -5.81
N LEU A 276 -10.84 -4.68 -6.76
CA LEU A 276 -10.64 -5.07 -8.15
C LEU A 276 -9.31 -5.83 -8.29
N PRO A 277 -9.24 -6.86 -9.16
CA PRO A 277 -7.98 -7.50 -9.54
C PRO A 277 -7.16 -6.53 -10.42
N GLY A 278 -6.71 -5.43 -9.81
CA GLY A 278 -5.75 -4.51 -10.37
C GLY A 278 -4.32 -5.05 -10.22
N PRO A 279 -3.28 -4.20 -10.26
CA PRO A 279 -1.88 -4.63 -10.18
C PRO A 279 -1.47 -5.26 -8.81
N TYR A 280 -2.43 -5.50 -7.92
CA TYR A 280 -2.24 -5.95 -6.54
C TYR A 280 -3.02 -7.26 -6.30
N PRO A 281 -2.49 -8.41 -6.77
CA PRO A 281 -3.26 -9.65 -6.91
C PRO A 281 -3.77 -10.26 -5.60
N ARG A 282 -3.32 -9.76 -4.43
CA ARG A 282 -3.74 -10.22 -3.09
C ARG A 282 -4.08 -9.08 -2.14
N LEU A 283 -4.64 -8.01 -2.68
CA LEU A 283 -5.25 -6.96 -1.87
C LEU A 283 -6.51 -7.51 -1.20
N ILE A 284 -6.60 -7.33 0.12
CA ILE A 284 -7.74 -7.76 0.93
C ILE A 284 -8.36 -6.51 1.53
N SER A 285 -9.67 -6.35 1.43
CA SER A 285 -10.41 -5.36 2.21
C SER A 285 -10.91 -5.99 3.50
N ARG A 286 -10.85 -5.21 4.58
CA ARG A 286 -11.43 -5.59 5.86
C ARG A 286 -12.33 -4.45 6.35
N PHE A 287 -13.53 -4.81 6.80
CA PHE A 287 -14.58 -3.88 7.24
C PHE A 287 -15.16 -4.33 8.57
N GLY A 288 -15.29 -3.41 9.53
CA GLY A 288 -15.74 -3.73 10.88
C GLY A 288 -15.78 -2.49 11.79
N PRO A 289 -16.06 -2.67 13.10
CA PRO A 289 -15.96 -1.62 14.10
C PRO A 289 -14.57 -0.97 14.09
N SER A 290 -14.53 0.34 14.30
CA SER A 290 -13.29 1.09 14.33
C SER A 290 -12.57 0.86 15.66
N SER A 291 -11.29 0.49 15.58
CA SER A 291 -10.40 0.34 16.74
C SER A 291 -9.14 1.16 16.51
N GLY A 292 -9.04 2.30 17.23
CA GLY A 292 -7.95 3.26 17.06
C GLY A 292 -7.85 3.79 15.63
N ASN A 293 -6.75 3.43 14.93
CA ASN A 293 -6.50 3.85 13.54
C ASN A 293 -6.89 2.79 12.50
N GLY A 294 -7.58 1.72 12.89
CA GLY A 294 -7.91 0.60 12.00
C GLY A 294 -9.26 -0.04 12.33
N VAL A 295 -9.39 -1.30 11.93
CA VAL A 295 -10.59 -2.12 12.13
C VAL A 295 -10.33 -3.19 13.18
N GLU A 296 -11.28 -3.38 14.09
CA GLU A 296 -11.29 -4.48 15.05
C GLU A 296 -11.26 -5.84 14.34
N THR A 297 -10.48 -6.80 14.85
CA THR A 297 -10.23 -8.06 14.14
C THR A 297 -11.35 -9.08 14.29
N ASP A 298 -11.99 -9.09 15.46
CA ASP A 298 -12.83 -10.19 15.91
C ASP A 298 -14.22 -10.13 15.26
N SER A 299 -14.70 -8.90 15.01
CA SER A 299 -16.00 -8.61 14.38
C SER A 299 -15.81 -7.90 13.05
N ALA A 300 -15.16 -8.56 12.08
CA ALA A 300 -14.90 -7.95 10.77
C ALA A 300 -15.17 -8.88 9.59
N PHE A 301 -15.63 -8.27 8.50
CA PHE A 301 -15.69 -8.90 7.20
C PHE A 301 -14.39 -8.75 6.46
N TYR A 302 -14.01 -9.81 5.74
CA TYR A 302 -12.83 -9.86 4.90
C TYR A 302 -13.25 -10.16 3.47
N SER A 303 -12.67 -9.45 2.50
CA SER A 303 -12.93 -9.65 1.08
C SER A 303 -11.68 -9.53 0.23
N GLY A 304 -11.61 -10.29 -0.86
CA GLY A 304 -10.41 -10.52 -1.67
C GLY A 304 -9.90 -11.97 -1.58
N PRO A 305 -8.78 -12.31 -2.26
CA PRO A 305 -8.25 -13.66 -2.27
C PRO A 305 -7.63 -13.99 -0.91
N LEU A 306 -8.42 -14.64 -0.06
CA LEU A 306 -8.05 -15.01 1.30
C LEU A 306 -7.06 -16.19 1.29
N ALA A 307 -5.81 -15.92 0.92
CA ALA A 307 -4.73 -16.87 1.10
C ALA A 307 -4.10 -16.66 2.48
N LEU A 308 -4.52 -17.47 3.46
CA LEU A 308 -3.91 -17.64 4.78
C LEU A 308 -2.44 -18.10 4.64
N GLY A 309 -1.56 -17.18 4.25
CA GLY A 309 -0.13 -17.42 4.17
C GLY A 309 0.53 -17.18 5.53
N ARG A 310 1.52 -17.99 5.89
CA ARG A 310 2.37 -17.86 7.10
C ARG A 310 3.15 -16.53 7.22
N GLY A 311 2.93 -15.56 6.33
CA GLY A 311 3.78 -14.38 6.12
C GLY A 311 3.34 -13.09 6.82
N GLY A 312 2.22 -13.11 7.54
CA GLY A 312 1.65 -11.89 8.15
C GLY A 312 1.12 -10.89 7.11
N PHE A 313 0.07 -10.17 7.48
CA PHE A 313 -0.48 -9.08 6.68
C PHE A 313 0.04 -7.75 7.21
N ILE A 314 0.20 -6.78 6.32
CA ILE A 314 0.40 -5.39 6.70
C ILE A 314 -0.89 -4.61 6.46
N VAL A 315 -1.26 -3.78 7.42
CA VAL A 315 -2.34 -2.80 7.25
C VAL A 315 -1.79 -1.64 6.43
N LEU A 316 -2.44 -1.32 5.33
CA LEU A 316 -1.99 -0.31 4.38
C LEU A 316 -2.62 1.05 4.74
N GLY A 317 -1.90 1.81 5.57
CA GLY A 317 -2.34 3.12 6.09
C GLY A 317 -3.41 3.04 7.17
N SER A 318 -4.10 4.14 7.46
CA SER A 318 -5.18 4.18 8.46
C SER A 318 -6.54 3.78 7.88
N GLY A 319 -7.38 3.13 8.68
CA GLY A 319 -8.76 2.83 8.30
C GLY A 319 -9.52 4.06 7.79
N LYS A 320 -10.32 3.87 6.75
CA LYS A 320 -11.24 4.89 6.24
C LYS A 320 -12.58 4.70 6.90
N ARG A 321 -13.07 5.71 7.62
CA ARG A 321 -14.41 5.71 8.22
C ARG A 321 -15.48 5.53 7.14
N VAL A 322 -16.45 4.65 7.42
CA VAL A 322 -17.65 4.41 6.62
C VAL A 322 -18.83 4.99 7.41
N LYS A 323 -19.53 5.99 6.86
CA LYS A 323 -20.63 6.63 7.58
C LYS A 323 -21.90 5.79 7.43
N LEU A 324 -22.39 5.24 8.53
CA LEU A 324 -23.62 4.44 8.51
C LEU A 324 -24.87 5.20 8.90
N TYR A 325 -24.71 6.31 9.62
CA TYR A 325 -25.82 7.02 10.25
C TYR A 325 -25.91 8.47 9.78
N PRO A 326 -27.12 9.04 9.69
CA PRO A 326 -27.30 10.46 9.43
C PRO A 326 -26.83 11.30 10.63
N ALA A 327 -26.67 12.60 10.39
CA ALA A 327 -26.47 13.56 11.47
C ALA A 327 -27.62 13.47 12.49
N ASN A 328 -27.27 13.53 13.78
CA ASN A 328 -28.16 13.40 14.94
C ASN A 328 -28.72 11.98 15.21
N SER A 329 -28.11 10.94 14.65
CA SER A 329 -28.36 9.57 15.13
C SER A 329 -27.80 9.38 16.54
N PRO A 330 -28.47 8.65 17.45
CA PRO A 330 -27.92 8.28 18.75
C PRO A 330 -26.72 7.32 18.64
N TYR A 331 -26.51 6.71 17.46
CA TYR A 331 -25.46 5.73 17.19
C TYR A 331 -24.25 6.34 16.47
N LEU A 332 -24.08 7.67 16.49
CA LEU A 332 -22.98 8.34 15.78
C LEU A 332 -21.58 7.91 16.24
N ASP A 333 -21.47 7.47 17.50
CA ASP A 333 -20.22 7.01 18.10
C ASP A 333 -19.87 5.56 17.70
N ASP A 334 -20.83 4.81 17.12
CA ASP A 334 -20.60 3.46 16.59
C ASP A 334 -19.92 3.56 15.21
N GLU A 335 -18.64 3.91 15.24
CA GLU A 335 -17.84 4.12 14.05
C GLU A 335 -17.43 2.79 13.41
N MET A 336 -17.77 2.61 12.13
CA MET A 336 -17.22 1.52 11.32
C MET A 336 -16.15 2.05 10.37
N ALA A 337 -15.16 1.21 10.07
CA ALA A 337 -14.06 1.55 9.20
C ALA A 337 -13.77 0.43 8.20
N LEU A 338 -13.18 0.81 7.08
CA LEU A 338 -12.64 -0.08 6.07
C LEU A 338 -11.14 0.15 5.94
N ASP A 339 -10.35 -0.90 6.08
CA ASP A 339 -8.92 -0.90 5.78
C ASP A 339 -8.55 -1.91 4.69
N LEU A 340 -7.34 -1.74 4.18
CA LEU A 340 -6.78 -2.60 3.15
C LEU A 340 -5.55 -3.32 3.72
N LEU A 341 -5.48 -4.61 3.42
CA LEU A 341 -4.46 -5.52 3.89
C LEU A 341 -3.75 -6.10 2.67
N MET A 342 -2.44 -6.32 2.82
CA MET A 342 -1.65 -7.01 1.79
C MET A 342 -0.63 -7.94 2.46
N PRO A 343 -0.36 -9.12 1.88
CA PRO A 343 0.75 -9.96 2.32
C PRO A 343 2.07 -9.17 2.30
N ARG A 344 2.88 -9.29 3.35
CA ARG A 344 4.17 -8.57 3.42
C ARG A 344 5.12 -8.90 2.26
N GLN A 345 5.05 -10.12 1.74
CA GLN A 345 5.83 -10.57 0.58
C GLN A 345 5.46 -9.78 -0.69
N ASP A 346 4.17 -9.56 -0.91
CA ASP A 346 3.65 -8.85 -2.08
C ASP A 346 3.97 -7.36 -1.99
N TYR A 347 3.87 -6.77 -0.80
CA TYR A 347 4.27 -5.39 -0.58
C TYR A 347 5.77 -5.17 -0.88
N ASN A 348 6.63 -6.07 -0.38
CA ASN A 348 8.05 -6.00 -0.64
C ASN A 348 8.36 -6.19 -2.13
N SER A 349 7.70 -7.14 -2.81
CA SER A 349 7.93 -7.37 -4.24
C SER A 349 7.48 -6.19 -5.11
N LEU A 350 6.41 -5.49 -4.74
CA LEU A 350 5.94 -4.27 -5.39
C LEU A 350 6.92 -3.09 -5.24
N ILE A 351 7.52 -2.93 -4.05
CA ILE A 351 8.56 -1.92 -3.84
C ILE A 351 9.79 -2.25 -4.68
N VAL A 352 10.22 -3.51 -4.69
CA VAL A 352 11.37 -3.96 -5.48
C VAL A 352 11.12 -3.77 -6.97
N SER A 353 9.93 -4.08 -7.50
CA SER A 353 9.64 -3.95 -8.92
C SER A 353 9.67 -2.49 -9.40
N HIS A 354 9.12 -1.55 -8.61
CA HIS A 354 9.20 -0.12 -8.90
C HIS A 354 10.65 0.40 -8.84
N ASN A 355 11.41 -0.04 -7.84
CA ASN A 355 12.81 0.36 -7.68
C ASN A 355 13.74 -0.30 -8.71
N ALA A 356 13.37 -1.45 -9.29
CA ALA A 356 14.17 -2.15 -10.29
C ALA A 356 14.33 -1.33 -11.57
N VAL A 357 13.28 -0.63 -12.01
CA VAL A 357 13.35 0.26 -13.19
C VAL A 357 14.35 1.39 -12.95
N LEU A 358 14.30 2.02 -11.77
CA LEU A 358 15.25 3.06 -11.37
C LEU A 358 16.68 2.51 -11.29
N ALA A 359 16.85 1.31 -10.73
CA ALA A 359 18.14 0.63 -10.67
C ALA A 359 18.72 0.37 -12.06
N VAL A 360 17.93 -0.11 -13.01
CA VAL A 360 18.37 -0.32 -14.40
C VAL A 360 18.81 0.99 -15.05
N ILE A 361 18.03 2.07 -14.89
CA ILE A 361 18.39 3.39 -15.42
C ILE A 361 19.73 3.87 -14.84
N LEU A 362 19.94 3.70 -13.53
CA LEU A 362 21.18 4.09 -12.86
C LEU A 362 22.38 3.25 -13.30
N VAL A 363 22.20 1.95 -13.51
CA VAL A 363 23.25 1.07 -14.05
C VAL A 363 23.62 1.48 -15.47
N LEU A 364 22.64 1.80 -16.33
CA LEU A 364 22.88 2.28 -17.69
C LEU A 364 23.62 3.63 -17.70
N LEU A 365 23.21 4.58 -16.85
CA LEU A 365 23.88 5.89 -16.72
C LEU A 365 25.31 5.73 -16.17
N GLY A 366 25.50 4.94 -15.11
CA GLY A 366 26.81 4.69 -14.51
C GLY A 366 27.75 3.96 -15.47
N GLY A 367 27.25 2.95 -16.19
CA GLY A 367 27.97 2.25 -17.24
C GLY A 367 28.37 3.18 -18.39
N GLY A 368 27.45 4.05 -18.84
CA GLY A 368 27.73 5.06 -19.86
C GLY A 368 28.84 6.02 -19.46
N ILE A 369 28.80 6.54 -18.23
CA ILE A 369 29.84 7.43 -17.68
C ILE A 369 31.20 6.70 -17.61
N TYR A 370 31.21 5.44 -17.17
CA TYR A 370 32.43 4.64 -17.10
C TYR A 370 33.04 4.40 -18.49
N VAL A 371 32.22 4.00 -19.46
CA VAL A 371 32.66 3.78 -20.85
C VAL A 371 33.18 5.09 -21.46
N LEU A 372 32.46 6.20 -21.27
CA LEU A 372 32.89 7.50 -21.77
C LEU A 372 34.21 7.93 -21.14
N SER A 373 34.38 7.78 -19.83
CA SER A 373 35.63 8.07 -19.13
C SER A 373 36.78 7.19 -19.64
N PHE A 374 36.52 5.90 -19.88
CA PHE A 374 37.50 4.98 -20.45
C PHE A 374 37.91 5.37 -21.88
N LEU A 375 36.95 5.71 -22.74
CA LEU A 375 37.20 6.14 -24.12
C LEU A 375 37.95 7.47 -24.17
N LEU A 376 37.56 8.46 -23.37
CA LEU A 376 38.26 9.74 -23.26
C LEU A 376 39.69 9.53 -22.77
N ASN A 377 39.89 8.72 -21.73
CA ASN A 377 41.22 8.39 -21.24
C ASN A 377 42.08 7.71 -22.33
N ARG A 378 41.50 6.77 -23.10
CA ARG A 378 42.18 6.13 -24.24
C ARG A 378 42.52 7.15 -25.33
N TYR A 379 41.61 8.07 -25.64
CA TYR A 379 41.80 9.13 -26.63
C TYR A 379 42.90 10.10 -26.21
N TYR A 380 42.81 10.69 -25.00
CA TYR A 380 43.80 11.60 -24.46
C TYR A 380 45.18 10.94 -24.32
N ARG A 381 45.24 9.65 -23.93
CA ARG A 381 46.51 8.92 -23.88
C ARG A 381 47.14 8.80 -25.27
N LYS A 382 46.36 8.44 -26.30
CA LYS A 382 46.88 8.38 -27.68
C LYS A 382 47.37 9.74 -28.15
N ALA A 383 46.56 10.79 -27.96
CA ALA A 383 46.90 12.16 -28.35
C ALA A 383 48.16 12.65 -27.62
N TYR A 384 48.28 12.38 -26.32
CA TYR A 384 49.43 12.75 -25.51
C TYR A 384 50.71 12.03 -25.95
N VAL A 385 50.64 10.71 -26.19
CA VAL A 385 51.80 9.94 -26.66
C VAL A 385 52.26 10.40 -28.04
N LEU A 386 51.33 10.67 -28.96
CA LEU A 386 51.64 11.22 -30.29
C LEU A 386 52.30 12.60 -30.19
N ALA A 387 51.77 13.49 -29.37
CA ALA A 387 52.36 14.80 -29.12
C ALA A 387 53.78 14.67 -28.54
N LEU A 388 53.98 13.77 -27.58
CA LEU A 388 55.29 13.51 -26.97
C LEU A 388 56.29 12.94 -27.98
N MET A 389 55.88 11.98 -28.83
CA MET A 389 56.74 11.42 -29.88
C MET A 389 57.13 12.44 -30.95
N GLN A 390 56.18 13.28 -31.39
CA GLN A 390 56.47 14.38 -32.31
C GLN A 390 57.45 15.36 -31.67
N MET A 391 57.28 15.63 -30.38
CA MET A 391 58.16 16.52 -29.63
C MET A 391 59.59 15.96 -29.52
N GLU A 392 59.76 14.69 -29.13
CA GLU A 392 61.08 14.05 -29.08
C GLU A 392 61.78 14.08 -30.45
N THR A 393 61.02 13.83 -31.52
CA THR A 393 61.55 13.87 -32.89
C THR A 393 61.98 15.29 -33.29
N ARG A 394 61.29 16.32 -32.84
CA ARG A 394 61.63 17.74 -33.11
C ARG A 394 62.85 18.20 -32.32
N LEU A 395 62.90 17.92 -31.02
CA LEU A 395 64.07 18.21 -30.19
C LEU A 395 65.33 17.50 -30.67
N ALA A 396 65.20 16.32 -31.28
CA ALA A 396 66.32 15.60 -31.89
C ALA A 396 66.80 16.23 -33.22
N LYS A 397 65.94 16.94 -33.95
CA LYS A 397 66.27 17.58 -35.24
C LYS A 397 66.84 18.99 -35.08
N SER A 398 66.32 19.77 -34.13
CA SER A 398 66.78 21.14 -33.84
C SER A 398 66.90 21.31 -32.33
N PRO A 399 68.10 21.15 -31.75
CA PRO A 399 68.30 21.40 -30.32
C PRO A 399 68.07 22.90 -30.01
N PRO A 400 67.42 23.25 -28.88
CA PRO A 400 67.21 24.64 -28.52
C PRO A 400 68.55 25.37 -28.35
N ASP A 401 68.67 26.59 -28.88
CA ASP A 401 69.87 27.40 -28.68
C ASP A 401 69.86 28.02 -27.27
N PHE A 402 70.31 27.24 -26.29
CA PHE A 402 70.35 27.68 -24.90
C PHE A 402 71.35 28.83 -24.65
N ALA A 403 72.22 29.17 -25.61
CA ALA A 403 73.18 30.26 -25.48
C ALA A 403 72.48 31.63 -25.50
N GLN A 404 71.36 31.76 -26.22
CA GLN A 404 70.58 32.99 -26.30
C GLN A 404 69.94 33.41 -24.96
N TYR A 405 69.76 32.46 -24.03
CA TYR A 405 69.05 32.67 -22.77
C TYR A 405 69.97 32.77 -21.54
N GLY A 406 71.30 32.84 -21.72
CA GLY A 406 72.24 33.00 -20.61
C GLY A 406 72.25 31.84 -19.60
N LEU A 407 71.85 30.64 -20.03
CA LEU A 407 71.83 29.44 -19.20
C LEU A 407 73.24 28.85 -19.07
N SER A 408 73.66 28.56 -17.84
CA SER A 408 74.91 27.86 -17.56
C SER A 408 74.86 26.41 -18.06
N ARG A 409 76.01 25.80 -18.33
CA ARG A 409 76.10 24.39 -18.79
C ARG A 409 75.26 23.43 -17.94
N ARG A 410 75.26 23.62 -16.61
CA ARG A 410 74.48 22.78 -15.69
C ARG A 410 72.98 23.03 -15.78
N GLU A 411 72.58 24.29 -15.98
CA GLU A 411 71.18 24.64 -16.24
C GLU A 411 70.69 24.11 -17.58
N GLN A 412 71.56 24.08 -18.60
CA GLN A 412 71.26 23.48 -19.91
C GLN A 412 71.01 21.97 -19.80
N GLU A 413 71.88 21.24 -19.08
CA GLU A 413 71.70 19.81 -18.80
C GLU A 413 70.36 19.53 -18.09
N ILE A 414 70.02 20.35 -17.09
CA ILE A 414 68.76 20.26 -16.37
C ILE A 414 67.57 20.61 -17.26
N CYS A 415 67.66 21.67 -18.08
CA CYS A 415 66.63 22.04 -19.07
C CYS A 415 66.34 20.90 -20.04
N VAL A 416 67.37 20.26 -20.59
CA VAL A 416 67.21 19.11 -21.50
C VAL A 416 66.47 17.96 -20.80
N LEU A 417 66.83 17.64 -19.56
CA LEU A 417 66.13 16.58 -18.81
C LEU A 417 64.70 16.97 -18.42
N LEU A 418 64.45 18.25 -18.12
CA LEU A 418 63.10 18.78 -17.89
C LEU A 418 62.24 18.70 -19.15
N LEU A 419 62.79 19.04 -20.32
CA LEU A 419 62.11 18.91 -21.62
C LEU A 419 61.83 17.45 -21.97
N LYS A 420 62.72 16.54 -21.59
CA LYS A 420 62.52 15.08 -21.68
C LYS A 420 61.55 14.52 -20.64
N GLY A 421 60.82 15.35 -19.89
CA GLY A 421 59.77 14.88 -18.97
C GLY A 421 60.26 14.31 -17.64
N PHE A 422 61.56 14.36 -17.31
CA PHE A 422 62.09 13.86 -16.04
C PHE A 422 61.54 14.67 -14.86
N THR A 423 61.28 14.03 -13.71
CA THR A 423 60.95 14.73 -12.46
C THR A 423 62.23 15.26 -11.80
N LEU A 424 62.13 16.30 -10.96
CA LEU A 424 63.29 16.86 -10.26
C LEU A 424 64.09 15.82 -9.46
N ARG A 425 63.42 14.80 -8.89
CA ARG A 425 64.09 13.69 -8.20
C ARG A 425 64.86 12.79 -9.18
N GLN A 426 64.27 12.47 -10.33
CA GLN A 426 64.95 11.69 -11.36
C GLN A 426 66.14 12.44 -11.96
N ILE A 427 66.00 13.76 -12.18
CA ILE A 427 67.10 14.62 -12.61
C ILE A 427 68.22 14.61 -11.57
N GLY A 428 67.88 14.66 -10.28
CA GLY A 428 68.87 14.55 -9.20
C GLY A 428 69.62 13.22 -9.23
N GLY A 429 68.91 12.11 -9.47
CA GLY A 429 69.52 10.80 -9.67
C GLY A 429 70.43 10.74 -10.90
N GLU A 430 69.96 11.21 -12.05
CA GLU A 430 70.69 11.18 -13.33
C GLU A 430 71.94 12.04 -13.32
N LEU A 431 71.85 13.21 -12.67
CA LEU A 431 72.93 14.18 -12.59
C LEU A 431 73.76 14.03 -11.30
N PHE A 432 73.46 13.04 -10.46
CA PHE A 432 74.11 12.79 -9.17
C PHE A 432 74.14 14.02 -8.23
N ILE A 433 73.04 14.77 -8.17
CA ILE A 433 72.87 15.97 -7.32
C ILE A 433 71.60 15.89 -6.48
N SER A 434 71.58 16.57 -5.34
CA SER A 434 70.42 16.55 -4.46
C SER A 434 69.17 17.15 -5.13
N PHE A 435 67.98 16.69 -4.75
CA PHE A 435 66.71 17.26 -5.20
C PHE A 435 66.64 18.78 -4.97
N ASN A 436 67.14 19.25 -3.81
CA ASN A 436 67.16 20.68 -3.49
C ASN A 436 68.05 21.47 -4.44
N THR A 437 69.20 20.90 -4.83
CA THR A 437 70.11 21.49 -5.82
C THR A 437 69.42 21.59 -7.18
N VAL A 438 68.74 20.53 -7.64
CA VAL A 438 67.96 20.58 -8.88
C VAL A 438 66.85 21.63 -8.81
N ASN A 439 66.12 21.69 -7.70
CA ASN A 439 65.03 22.65 -7.51
C ASN A 439 65.54 24.11 -7.54
N ASN A 440 66.70 24.38 -6.95
CA ASN A 440 67.34 25.69 -7.01
C ASN A 440 67.77 26.05 -8.44
N HIS A 441 68.36 25.11 -9.17
CA HIS A 441 68.65 25.31 -10.59
C HIS A 441 67.38 25.57 -11.42
N CYS A 442 66.28 24.88 -11.15
CA CYS A 442 65.00 25.12 -11.82
C CYS A 442 64.45 26.53 -11.55
N ARG A 443 64.55 27.03 -10.32
CA ARG A 443 64.16 28.42 -10.00
C ARG A 443 64.99 29.43 -10.78
N SER A 444 66.31 29.21 -10.85
CA SER A 444 67.22 30.05 -11.64
C SER A 444 66.87 30.00 -13.13
N ILE A 445 66.64 28.82 -13.69
CA ILE A 445 66.20 28.61 -15.08
C ILE A 445 64.91 29.38 -15.35
N TYR A 446 63.91 29.24 -14.48
CA TYR A 446 62.60 29.88 -14.64
C TYR A 446 62.71 31.41 -14.60
N GLN A 447 63.49 31.94 -13.66
CA GLN A 447 63.78 33.36 -13.58
C GLN A 447 64.50 33.88 -14.83
N LYS A 448 65.52 33.17 -15.32
CA LYS A 448 66.28 33.56 -16.52
C LYS A 448 65.44 33.50 -17.80
N LEU A 449 64.50 32.58 -17.87
CA LEU A 449 63.60 32.42 -19.02
C LEU A 449 62.32 33.27 -18.91
N GLY A 450 62.10 33.93 -17.77
CA GLY A 450 60.90 34.73 -17.51
C GLY A 450 59.62 33.90 -17.47
N ILE A 451 59.72 32.64 -17.02
CA ILE A 451 58.59 31.70 -16.94
C ILE A 451 58.31 31.37 -15.47
N SER A 452 57.06 31.05 -15.16
CA SER A 452 56.64 30.70 -13.79
C SER A 452 56.37 29.21 -13.64
N HIS A 453 56.08 28.52 -14.75
CA HIS A 453 55.70 27.11 -14.74
C HIS A 453 56.49 26.28 -15.74
N ARG A 454 56.76 25.01 -15.38
CA ARG A 454 57.41 24.03 -16.27
C ARG A 454 56.72 23.91 -17.63
N GLN A 455 55.40 24.10 -17.66
CA GLN A 455 54.60 24.01 -18.89
C GLN A 455 54.94 25.14 -19.88
N GLU A 456 55.35 26.31 -19.38
CA GLU A 456 55.76 27.47 -20.19
C GLU A 456 57.19 27.33 -20.73
N LEU A 457 58.02 26.49 -20.10
CA LEU A 457 59.37 26.15 -20.59
C LEU A 457 59.30 25.61 -22.03
N PHE A 458 58.25 24.85 -22.33
CA PHE A 458 58.00 24.29 -23.64
C PHE A 458 57.66 25.39 -24.66
N ALA A 459 56.70 26.26 -24.35
CA ALA A 459 56.28 27.33 -25.24
C ALA A 459 57.39 28.37 -25.50
N LYS A 460 58.27 28.61 -24.53
CA LYS A 460 59.34 29.63 -24.62
C LYS A 460 60.55 29.19 -25.43
N LEU A 461 60.75 27.88 -25.59
CA LEU A 461 61.84 27.29 -26.36
C LEU A 461 61.38 26.79 -27.75
N GLU A 462 60.08 26.95 -28.08
CA GLU A 462 59.48 26.63 -29.38
C GLU A 462 59.44 27.84 -30.35
N GLY A 463 59.57 29.06 -29.85
CA GLY A 463 59.62 30.30 -30.64
C GLY A 463 60.99 30.94 -30.58
#